data_AF-A0A8C5KTS7-F1
#
_entry.id   AF-A0A8C5KTS7-F1
#
_cell.length_a   1.000
_cell.length_b   1.000
_cell.length_c   1.000
_cell.angle_alpha   90.00
_cell.angle_beta   90.00
_cell.angle_gamma   90.00
#
_symmetry.space_group_name_H-M   'P 1'
#
loop_
_entity.id
_entity.type
_entity.pdbx_description
1 polymer ?
#
loop_
_entity_poly.entity_id
_entity_poly.type
_entity_poly.pdbx_seq_one_letter_code
_entity_poly.pdbx_strand_id
1 'polypeptide(L)' 'MARTKQTARKSTGGKAPRKQLAKTDLRFQSSAVMALQEASEAYLVGLFEDTNLCAIHAKRVTIMPKDIQLARRIRGERA' A
#
# COMPACT_ATOMS: atom_id res chain seq x y z
N MET A 1 -33.04 32.72 20.77
CA MET A 1 -32.56 31.43 21.34
C MET A 1 -33.56 30.38 20.89
N ALA A 2 -33.27 29.26 20.21
CA ALA A 2 -32.07 28.44 20.14
C ALA A 2 -31.84 27.93 18.70
N ARG A 3 -30.56 27.81 18.35
CA ARG A 3 -30.00 27.47 17.03
C ARG A 3 -30.07 25.96 16.81
N THR A 4 -30.67 25.53 15.71
CA THR A 4 -30.73 24.13 15.26
C THR A 4 -29.33 23.59 14.96
N LYS A 5 -28.92 22.52 15.65
CA LYS A 5 -27.64 21.83 15.37
C LYS A 5 -27.81 20.91 14.17
N GLN A 6 -27.27 21.34 13.03
CA GLN A 6 -26.94 20.49 11.90
C GLN A 6 -25.65 19.73 12.26
N THR A 7 -25.72 18.43 12.53
CA THR A 7 -24.51 17.59 12.66
C THR A 7 -24.20 16.95 11.32
N ALA A 8 -23.09 17.36 10.74
CA ALA A 8 -22.60 16.90 9.44
C ALA A 8 -22.36 15.38 9.47
N ARG A 9 -23.03 14.70 8.54
CA ARG A 9 -22.87 13.27 8.22
C ARG A 9 -21.46 13.04 7.68
N LYS A 10 -20.56 12.45 8.46
CA LYS A 10 -19.25 11.98 7.97
C LYS A 10 -19.47 10.76 7.08
N SER A 11 -19.53 11.00 5.78
CA SER A 11 -19.30 10.00 4.73
C SER A 11 -17.82 9.64 4.74
N THR A 12 -17.43 8.55 5.41
CA THR A 12 -16.08 8.00 5.29
C THR A 12 -16.10 6.80 4.36
N GLY A 13 -15.55 7.02 3.17
CA GLY A 13 -14.79 6.00 2.46
C GLY A 13 -15.61 5.10 1.55
N GLY A 14 -16.15 5.66 0.47
CA GLY A 14 -16.30 4.87 -0.75
C GLY A 14 -14.92 4.37 -1.14
N LYS A 15 -14.64 3.08 -0.92
CA LYS A 15 -13.48 2.41 -1.52
C LYS A 15 -13.69 2.49 -3.02
N ALA A 16 -12.95 3.40 -3.67
CA ALA A 16 -12.89 3.48 -5.12
C ALA A 16 -12.59 2.08 -5.67
N PRO A 17 -13.30 1.62 -6.72
CA PRO A 17 -13.01 0.33 -7.32
C PRO A 17 -11.57 0.37 -7.84
N ARG A 18 -10.71 -0.53 -7.34
CA ARG A 18 -9.42 -0.81 -7.98
C ARG A 18 -9.73 -1.24 -9.41
N LYS A 19 -9.51 -0.36 -10.39
CA LYS A 19 -9.62 -0.68 -11.81
C LYS A 19 -8.54 -1.71 -12.13
N GLN A 20 -8.90 -2.99 -12.11
CA GLN A 20 -8.07 -4.05 -12.67
C GLN A 20 -8.22 -3.98 -14.19
N LEU A 21 -7.25 -3.39 -14.88
CA LEU A 21 -7.18 -3.32 -16.35
C LEU A 21 -6.67 -4.63 -16.96
N ALA A 22 -7.16 -5.77 -16.47
CA ALA A 22 -6.81 -7.07 -17.02
C ALA A 22 -7.66 -7.32 -18.29
N LYS A 23 -7.05 -7.16 -19.47
CA LYS A 23 -7.67 -7.58 -20.74
C LYS A 23 -7.70 -9.11 -20.78
N THR A 24 -8.86 -9.69 -21.10
CA THR A 24 -9.16 -11.13 -20.92
C THR A 24 -8.48 -12.07 -21.92
N ASP A 25 -7.49 -11.61 -22.70
CA ASP A 25 -6.80 -12.44 -23.71
C ASP A 25 -5.32 -12.03 -23.92
N LEU A 26 -4.63 -11.65 -22.85
CA LEU A 26 -3.20 -11.34 -22.90
C LEU A 26 -2.35 -12.58 -22.62
N ARG A 27 -1.43 -12.90 -23.54
CA ARG A 27 -0.38 -13.90 -23.33
C ARG A 27 0.93 -13.21 -22.97
N PHE A 28 1.54 -13.64 -21.88
CA PHE A 28 2.87 -13.16 -21.47
C PHE A 28 3.95 -14.09 -22.00
N GLN A 29 5.05 -13.51 -22.48
CA GLN A 29 6.26 -14.27 -22.76
C GLN A 29 6.86 -14.78 -21.44
N SER A 30 7.51 -15.95 -21.45
CA SER A 30 8.16 -16.50 -20.25
C SER A 30 9.17 -15.54 -19.63
N SER A 31 9.97 -14.86 -20.45
CA SER A 31 10.91 -13.82 -20.01
C SER A 31 10.24 -12.61 -19.35
N ALA A 32 9.05 -12.22 -19.83
CA ALA A 32 8.29 -11.13 -19.22
C ALA A 32 7.80 -11.50 -17.82
N VAL A 33 7.39 -12.76 -17.62
CA VAL A 33 7.01 -13.27 -16.29
C VAL A 33 8.23 -13.28 -15.35
N MET A 34 9.39 -13.72 -15.82
CA MET A 34 10.63 -13.68 -15.04
C MET A 34 11.01 -12.26 -14.63
N ALA A 35 10.96 -11.31 -15.56
CA ALA A 35 11.26 -9.91 -15.25
C ALA A 35 10.30 -9.32 -14.19
N LEU A 36 9.01 -9.67 -14.25
CA LEU A 36 8.04 -9.26 -13.24
C LEU A 36 8.31 -9.90 -11.88
N GLN A 37 8.73 -11.17 -11.86
CA GLN A 37 9.12 -11.85 -10.63
C GLN A 37 10.32 -11.16 -9.99
N GLU A 38 11.41 -10.98 -10.74
CA GLU A 38 12.64 -10.35 -10.25
C GLU A 38 12.38 -8.93 -9.72
N ALA A 39 11.62 -8.13 -10.46
CA ALA A 39 11.24 -6.78 -10.02
C ALA A 39 10.37 -6.82 -8.75
N SER A 40 9.45 -7.77 -8.64
CA SER A 40 8.58 -7.91 -7.46
C SER A 40 9.38 -8.33 -6.23
N GLU A 41 10.30 -9.28 -6.37
CA GLU A 41 11.17 -9.72 -5.29
C GLU A 41 12.08 -8.60 -4.81
N ALA A 42 12.77 -7.92 -5.74
CA ALA A 42 13.63 -6.78 -5.39
C ALA A 42 12.87 -5.68 -4.65
N TYR A 43 11.65 -5.36 -5.12
CA TYR A 43 10.80 -4.36 -4.47
C TYR A 43 10.36 -4.79 -3.07
N LEU A 44 9.90 -6.04 -2.91
CA LEU A 44 9.41 -6.56 -1.63
C LEU A 44 10.55 -6.67 -0.61
N VAL A 45 11.73 -7.14 -1.01
CA VAL A 45 12.92 -7.21 -0.16
C VAL A 45 13.26 -5.82 0.36
N GLY A 46 13.43 -4.83 -0.53
CA GLY A 46 13.73 -3.46 -0.11
C GLY A 46 12.62 -2.86 0.76
N LEU A 47 11.35 -3.13 0.47
CA LEU A 47 10.24 -2.63 1.28
C LEU A 47 10.27 -3.22 2.71
N PHE A 48 10.62 -4.51 2.84
CA PHE A 48 10.74 -5.15 4.15
C PHE A 48 11.97 -4.67 4.93
N GLU A 49 13.06 -4.31 4.25
CA GLU A 49 14.21 -3.64 4.89
C GLU A 49 13.79 -2.31 5.54
N ASP A 50 13.11 -1.44 4.80
CA ASP A 50 12.61 -0.16 5.33
C ASP A 50 11.56 -0.36 6.44
N THR A 51 10.71 -1.37 6.28
CA THR A 51 9.72 -1.75 7.29
C THR A 51 10.40 -2.19 8.60
N ASN A 52 11.50 -2.95 8.50
CA ASN A 52 12.28 -3.39 9.64
C ASN A 52 12.93 -2.19 10.35
N LEU A 53 13.48 -1.23 9.60
CA LEU A 53 14.01 0.03 10.17
C LEU A 53 12.92 0.81 10.92
N CYS A 54 11.70 0.86 10.40
CA CYS A 54 10.56 1.48 11.09
C CYS A 54 10.20 0.75 12.41
N ALA A 55 10.25 -0.58 12.42
CA ALA A 55 9.99 -1.37 13.63
C ALA A 55 11.06 -1.14 14.71
N ILE A 56 12.34 -1.13 14.31
CA ILE A 56 13.49 -0.86 15.19
C ILE A 56 13.43 0.56 15.76
N HIS A 57 13.08 1.55 14.93
CA HIS A 57 12.90 2.93 15.38
C HIS A 57 11.83 3.04 16.50
N ALA A 58 10.81 2.18 16.45
CA ALA A 58 9.77 2.07 17.45
C ALA A 58 10.07 1.06 18.58
N LYS A 59 11.33 0.64 18.76
CA LYS A 59 11.82 -0.30 19.79
C LYS A 59 11.14 -1.68 19.75
N ARG A 60 10.81 -2.18 18.56
CA ARG A 60 10.23 -3.53 18.34
C ARG A 60 11.11 -4.35 17.40
N VAL A 61 11.01 -5.67 17.52
CA VAL A 61 11.66 -6.66 16.63
C VAL A 61 10.67 -7.36 15.68
N THR A 62 9.37 -7.17 15.90
CA THR A 62 8.30 -7.70 15.05
C THR A 62 7.72 -6.58 14.20
N ILE A 63 7.80 -6.75 12.87
CA ILE A 63 7.18 -5.85 11.90
C ILE A 63 5.65 -5.92 11.99
N MET A 64 4.99 -4.78 11.78
CA MET A 64 3.54 -4.65 11.83
C MET A 64 3.03 -3.94 10.57
N PRO A 65 1.73 -4.07 10.23
CA PRO A 65 1.16 -3.37 9.07
C PRO A 65 1.37 -1.85 9.07
N LYS A 66 1.42 -1.21 10.25
CA LYS A 66 1.71 0.22 10.39
C LYS A 66 3.13 0.60 9.94
N ASP A 67 4.10 -0.30 10.07
CA ASP A 67 5.49 -0.07 9.68
C ASP A 67 5.59 -0.09 8.15
N ILE A 68 4.89 -1.01 7.50
CA ILE A 68 4.78 -1.08 6.03
C ILE A 68 4.09 0.17 5.50
N GLN A 69 2.97 0.58 6.11
CA GLN A 69 2.25 1.79 5.71
C GLN A 69 3.13 3.04 5.85
N LEU A 70 3.91 3.12 6.91
CA LEU A 70 4.87 4.21 7.11
C LEU A 70 5.99 4.19 6.06
N ALA A 71 6.62 3.03 5.84
CA ALA A 71 7.68 2.86 4.84
C ALA A 71 7.21 3.27 3.44
N ARG A 72 6.03 2.79 3.01
CA ARG A 72 5.43 3.18 1.71
C ARG A 72 5.14 4.68 1.63
N ARG A 73 4.67 5.29 2.73
CA ARG A 73 4.43 6.73 2.80
C ARG A 73 5.72 7.53 2.69
N ILE A 74 6.81 7.08 3.30
CA ILE A 74 8.14 7.73 3.22
C ILE A 74 8.72 7.59 1.81
N ARG A 75 8.56 6.42 1.17
CA ARG A 75 8.93 6.19 -0.23
C ARG A 75 8.16 7.05 -1.24
N GLY A 76 7.08 7.71 -0.81
CA GLY A 76 6.24 8.51 -1.68
C GLY A 76 5.28 7.69 -2.53
N GLU A 77 5.09 6.40 -2.24
CA GLU A 77 4.10 5.55 -2.88
C GLU A 77 2.70 5.98 -2.44
N ARG A 78 2.05 6.80 -3.26
CA ARG A 78 0.68 7.25 -3.00
C ARG A 78 -0.31 6.13 -3.29
N ALA A 79 -1.28 5.98 -2.38
CA ALA A 79 -2.44 5.10 -2.55
C ALA A 79 -3.44 5.66 -3.56
#